data_AF-A0AAE6R287-F1
#
_entry.id   AF-A0AAE6R287-F1
#
_cell.length_a   1.000
_cell.length_b   1.000
_cell.length_c   1.000
_cell.angle_alpha   90.00
_cell.angle_beta   90.00
_cell.angle_gamma   90.00
#
_symmetry.space_group_name_H-M   'P 1'
#
loop_
_entity.id
_entity.type
_entity.pdbx_description
1 polymer ?
#
loop_
_entity_poly.entity_id
_entity_poly.type
_entity_poly.pdbx_seq_one_letter_code
_entity_poly.pdbx_strand_id
1 'polypeptide(L)'
;MKNKIFLSVLSFLMVISFLVLPSNTPEANSFNGQESLKIEGLESIRDVNGNQIISEDDFFEFADALEPKQNEALEVKYFYNNGDDNTSVLNLNVKKHEGVIQVNLVNSIEKDTPISDEITNQTILEKNVYHAALAKGKGKPKPKPKPKGSKTVPTKTNGGSNKGDFINSHAYDRHKYDASRKSTKNRTQYGKNVDVKKLRESTMNEPDQAWSARDKGGPWRTFYRKEFNSNISTGDTPTVHHRVIINTEDSSKSTQFPLYLK
;
A
#
# COMPACT_ATOMS: atom_id res chain seq x y z
N MET A 1 13.75 -7.25 83.97
CA MET A 1 12.35 -7.69 83.78
C MET A 1 11.81 -7.14 82.46
N LYS A 2 11.13 -8.01 81.70
CA LYS A 2 10.31 -7.76 80.50
C LYS A 2 11.05 -7.59 79.15
N ASN A 3 11.24 -8.74 78.54
CA ASN A 3 11.35 -9.00 77.10
C ASN A 3 10.41 -8.11 76.27
N LYS A 4 10.91 -7.57 75.17
CA LYS A 4 10.17 -7.51 73.90
C LYS A 4 11.11 -7.79 72.74
N ILE A 5 10.90 -8.96 72.15
CA ILE A 5 11.35 -9.40 70.84
C ILE A 5 10.83 -8.37 69.82
N PHE A 6 11.70 -7.84 68.97
CA PHE A 6 11.27 -7.26 67.70
C PHE A 6 11.96 -7.96 66.56
N LEU A 7 11.11 -8.58 65.77
CA LEU A 7 11.36 -9.36 64.58
C LEU A 7 12.06 -8.51 63.53
N SER A 8 13.07 -9.11 62.90
CA SER A 8 13.58 -8.74 61.59
C SER A 8 12.44 -8.55 60.59
N VAL A 9 12.30 -7.33 60.06
CA VAL A 9 11.56 -7.09 58.82
C VAL A 9 12.58 -6.70 57.77
N LEU A 10 13.12 -7.73 57.14
CA LEU A 10 13.89 -7.63 55.91
C LEU A 10 12.93 -7.18 54.80
N SER A 11 12.85 -5.88 54.57
CA SER A 11 12.09 -5.30 53.46
C SER A 11 12.77 -5.63 52.14
N PHE A 12 12.29 -6.70 51.50
CA PHE A 12 12.62 -7.08 50.13
C PHE A 12 11.99 -6.05 49.18
N LEU A 13 12.73 -5.00 48.82
CA LEU A 13 12.36 -4.14 47.70
C LEU A 13 12.53 -4.96 46.42
N MET A 14 11.45 -5.59 45.95
CA MET A 14 11.35 -6.02 44.55
C MET A 14 11.31 -4.76 43.68
N VAL A 15 12.47 -4.35 43.18
CA VAL A 15 12.54 -3.49 42.00
C VAL A 15 12.09 -4.35 40.82
N ILE A 16 10.79 -4.33 40.53
CA ILE A 16 10.29 -4.77 39.22
C ILE A 16 10.82 -3.75 38.22
N SER A 17 11.99 -4.06 37.67
CA SER A 17 12.51 -3.40 36.49
C SER A 17 11.53 -3.73 35.36
N PHE A 18 10.57 -2.83 35.10
CA PHE A 18 9.90 -2.82 33.82
C PHE A 18 10.99 -2.51 32.78
N LEU A 19 11.54 -3.57 32.21
CA LEU A 19 12.19 -3.53 30.92
C LEU A 19 11.14 -2.98 29.95
N VAL A 20 11.17 -1.67 29.73
CA VAL A 20 10.58 -1.05 28.55
C VAL A 20 11.37 -1.61 27.40
N LEU A 21 10.90 -2.74 26.86
CA LEU A 21 11.32 -3.20 25.55
C LEU A 21 11.00 -2.05 24.60
N PRO A 22 11.96 -1.53 23.83
CA PRO A 22 11.64 -0.59 22.77
C PRO A 22 10.66 -1.31 21.84
N SER A 23 9.44 -0.82 21.78
CA SER A 23 8.55 -1.17 20.69
C SER A 23 9.21 -0.63 19.43
N ASN A 24 9.96 -1.47 18.74
CA ASN A 24 10.36 -1.24 17.36
C ASN A 24 9.09 -1.27 16.51
N THR A 25 8.28 -0.22 16.61
CA THR A 25 7.39 0.16 15.53
C THR A 25 8.32 0.57 14.40
N PRO A 26 8.31 -0.11 13.24
CA PRO A 26 9.03 0.39 12.09
C PRO A 26 8.47 1.79 11.81
N GLU A 27 9.32 2.80 12.00
CA GLU A 27 9.07 4.11 11.45
C GLU A 27 9.06 3.94 9.94
N ALA A 28 7.90 4.14 9.32
CA ALA A 28 7.83 4.36 7.89
C ALA A 28 8.55 5.69 7.63
N ASN A 29 9.84 5.60 7.35
CA ASN A 29 10.63 6.68 6.81
C ASN A 29 10.14 6.91 5.37
N SER A 30 9.07 7.68 5.25
CA SER A 30 8.70 8.31 3.98
C SER A 30 9.93 9.04 3.46
N PHE A 31 10.27 8.83 2.18
CA PHE A 31 11.44 9.40 1.51
C PHE A 31 11.53 10.95 1.46
N ASN A 32 10.69 11.69 2.18
CA ASN A 32 10.65 13.15 2.18
C ASN A 32 11.79 13.83 2.97
N GLY A 33 13.00 13.24 3.08
CA GLY A 33 14.07 13.89 3.85
C GLY A 33 15.52 13.41 3.71
N GLN A 34 15.85 12.35 2.98
CA GLN A 34 17.24 11.89 2.86
C GLN A 34 17.55 11.35 1.47
N GLU A 35 18.54 11.97 0.80
CA GLU A 35 19.12 11.66 -0.51
C GLU A 35 18.11 11.44 -1.65
N SER A 36 18.23 12.20 -2.73
CA SER A 36 17.43 11.96 -3.94
C SER A 36 17.71 10.54 -4.44
N LEU A 37 16.85 9.59 -4.08
CA LEU A 37 16.90 8.23 -4.59
C LEU A 37 16.89 8.31 -6.11
N LYS A 38 17.92 7.77 -6.75
CA LYS A 38 17.97 7.73 -8.20
C LYS A 38 17.18 6.52 -8.68
N ILE A 39 16.33 6.68 -9.69
CA ILE A 39 15.67 5.55 -10.37
C ILE A 39 16.42 5.25 -11.67
N GLU A 40 16.72 3.99 -11.92
CA GLU A 40 17.33 3.51 -13.16
C GLU A 40 16.45 2.44 -13.83
N GLY A 41 16.36 2.49 -15.16
CA GLY A 41 15.62 1.53 -15.97
C GLY A 41 14.16 1.90 -16.23
N LEU A 42 13.64 2.94 -15.58
CA LEU A 42 12.27 3.43 -15.79
C LEU A 42 12.07 3.94 -17.24
N GLU A 43 13.11 4.51 -17.84
CA GLU A 43 13.13 4.98 -19.22
C GLU A 43 12.88 3.88 -20.26
N SER A 44 13.06 2.61 -19.88
CA SER A 44 12.77 1.44 -20.72
C SER A 44 11.29 1.02 -20.71
N ILE A 45 10.49 1.54 -19.76
CA ILE A 45 9.08 1.19 -19.59
C ILE A 45 8.21 2.13 -20.44
N ARG A 46 8.24 1.89 -21.75
CA ARG A 46 7.52 2.68 -22.76
C ARG A 46 6.51 1.83 -23.52
N ASP A 47 5.43 2.48 -23.96
CA ASP A 47 4.45 1.87 -24.83
C ASP A 47 4.98 1.69 -26.27
N VAL A 48 4.18 1.05 -27.12
CA VAL A 48 4.43 0.88 -28.56
C VAL A 48 4.73 2.19 -29.30
N ASN A 49 4.24 3.33 -28.79
CA ASN A 49 4.41 4.66 -29.37
C ASN A 49 5.62 5.41 -28.77
N GLY A 50 6.34 4.81 -27.81
CA GLY A 50 7.47 5.43 -27.12
C GLY A 50 7.08 6.32 -25.94
N ASN A 51 5.79 6.40 -25.57
CA ASN A 51 5.35 7.15 -24.40
C ASN A 51 5.67 6.39 -23.12
N GLN A 52 6.07 7.11 -22.08
CA GLN A 52 6.32 6.54 -20.77
C GLN A 52 4.99 6.10 -20.13
N ILE A 53 4.93 4.87 -19.59
CA ILE A 53 3.70 4.31 -18.99
C ILE A 53 3.56 4.67 -17.52
N ILE A 54 4.69 4.72 -16.81
CA ILE A 54 4.78 5.02 -15.39
C ILE A 54 5.66 6.26 -15.25
N SER A 55 5.11 7.37 -14.76
CA SER A 55 5.89 8.57 -14.49
C SER A 55 6.87 8.33 -13.34
N GLU A 56 7.89 9.19 -13.23
CA GLU A 56 8.86 9.10 -12.15
C GLU A 56 8.21 9.30 -10.77
N ASP A 57 7.31 10.28 -10.65
CA ASP A 57 6.54 10.53 -9.42
C ASP A 57 5.66 9.33 -9.02
N ASP A 58 4.95 8.74 -9.99
CA ASP A 58 4.15 7.54 -9.74
C ASP A 58 5.04 6.37 -9.31
N PHE A 59 6.23 6.27 -9.91
CA PHE A 59 7.21 5.24 -9.58
C PHE A 59 7.72 5.40 -8.15
N PHE A 60 8.15 6.60 -7.76
CA PHE A 60 8.65 6.87 -6.42
C PHE A 60 7.62 6.55 -5.35
N GLU A 61 6.37 6.96 -5.54
CA GLU A 61 5.32 6.70 -4.57
C GLU A 61 5.06 5.20 -4.39
N PHE A 62 5.05 4.44 -5.49
CA PHE A 62 4.88 3.00 -5.38
C PHE A 62 6.12 2.35 -4.76
N ALA A 63 7.33 2.77 -5.11
CA ALA A 63 8.58 2.23 -4.59
C ALA A 63 8.79 2.51 -3.09
N ASP A 64 8.37 3.69 -2.60
CA ASP A 64 8.29 4.04 -1.17
C ASP A 64 7.39 3.06 -0.42
N ALA A 65 6.19 2.79 -0.96
CA ALA A 65 5.27 1.85 -0.35
C ALA A 65 5.76 0.38 -0.37
N LEU A 66 6.74 0.03 -1.21
CA LEU A 66 7.32 -1.30 -1.28
C LEU A 66 8.43 -1.56 -0.27
N GLU A 67 9.09 -0.51 0.22
CA GLU A 67 10.26 -0.60 1.12
C GLU A 67 11.29 -1.67 0.68
N PRO A 68 11.80 -1.63 -0.57
CA PRO A 68 12.70 -2.66 -1.09
C PRO A 68 13.97 -2.80 -0.22
N LYS A 69 14.23 -4.02 0.23
CA LYS A 69 15.44 -4.35 0.99
C LYS A 69 16.68 -4.25 0.11
N GLN A 70 17.79 -3.91 0.75
CA GLN A 70 19.07 -3.80 0.08
C GLN A 70 19.45 -5.14 -0.57
N ASN A 71 19.79 -5.10 -1.85
CA ASN A 71 20.24 -6.26 -2.62
C ASN A 71 19.22 -7.38 -2.84
N GLU A 72 17.96 -7.21 -2.43
CA GLU A 72 16.89 -8.17 -2.68
C GLU A 72 15.96 -7.66 -3.80
N ALA A 73 15.60 -8.56 -4.72
CA ALA A 73 14.68 -8.25 -5.80
C ALA A 73 13.24 -8.49 -5.34
N LEU A 74 12.39 -7.48 -5.54
CA LEU A 74 10.94 -7.58 -5.45
C LEU A 74 10.38 -7.91 -6.83
N GLU A 75 9.50 -8.91 -6.86
CA GLU A 75 8.65 -9.15 -8.02
C GLU A 75 7.47 -8.18 -7.96
N VAL A 76 7.25 -7.42 -9.02
CA VAL A 76 6.17 -6.43 -9.09
C VAL A 76 5.33 -6.69 -10.33
N LYS A 77 4.01 -6.64 -10.18
CA LYS A 77 3.05 -6.61 -11.29
C LYS A 77 2.38 -5.26 -11.28
N TYR A 78 2.58 -4.46 -12.32
CA TYR A 78 1.89 -3.18 -12.50
C TYR A 78 0.71 -3.34 -13.45
N PHE A 79 -0.47 -2.88 -13.05
CA PHE A 79 -1.73 -3.05 -13.78
C PHE A 79 -2.24 -1.72 -14.29
N TYR A 80 -2.71 -1.70 -15.53
CA TYR A 80 -3.48 -0.59 -16.09
C TYR A 80 -4.43 -1.10 -17.17
N ASN A 81 -5.57 -0.43 -17.32
CA ASN A 81 -6.43 -0.63 -18.48
C ASN A 81 -5.76 0.06 -19.67
N ASN A 82 -5.61 -0.61 -20.80
CA ASN A 82 -5.01 -0.03 -22.00
C ASN A 82 -6.06 0.62 -22.91
N GLY A 83 -5.63 1.15 -24.05
CA GLY A 83 -6.51 1.84 -25.01
C GLY A 83 -7.69 1.01 -25.53
N ASP A 84 -7.62 -0.32 -25.45
CA ASP A 84 -8.65 -1.26 -25.89
C ASP A 84 -9.56 -1.70 -24.72
N ASP A 85 -9.47 -1.03 -23.58
CA ASP A 85 -10.13 -1.37 -22.30
C ASP A 85 -9.79 -2.78 -21.75
N ASN A 86 -8.76 -3.43 -22.31
CA ASN A 86 -8.15 -4.65 -21.77
C ASN A 86 -7.17 -4.32 -20.63
N THR A 87 -6.91 -5.29 -19.75
CA THR A 87 -5.88 -5.14 -18.71
C THR A 87 -4.49 -5.46 -19.29
N SER A 88 -3.57 -4.51 -19.14
CA SER A 88 -2.15 -4.73 -19.36
C SER A 88 -1.44 -4.96 -18.03
N VAL A 89 -0.62 -6.01 -17.97
CA VAL A 89 0.19 -6.40 -16.81
C VAL A 89 1.66 -6.28 -17.17
N LEU A 90 2.37 -5.35 -16.52
CA LEU A 90 3.82 -5.25 -16.62
C LEU A 90 4.43 -6.07 -15.47
N ASN A 91 5.17 -7.12 -15.81
CA ASN A 91 5.95 -7.85 -14.82
C ASN A 91 7.32 -7.18 -14.71
N LEU A 92 7.62 -6.64 -13.53
CA LEU A 92 8.81 -5.88 -13.24
C LEU A 92 9.62 -6.57 -12.14
N ASN A 93 10.93 -6.41 -12.19
CA ASN A 93 11.81 -6.66 -11.06
C ASN A 93 12.32 -5.33 -10.52
N VAL A 94 12.12 -5.08 -9.23
CA VAL A 94 12.57 -3.86 -8.54
C VAL A 94 13.60 -4.22 -7.48
N LYS A 95 14.73 -3.54 -7.45
CA LYS A 95 15.82 -3.81 -6.50
C LYS A 95 16.41 -2.50 -5.99
N LYS A 96 16.74 -2.43 -4.70
CA LYS A 96 17.52 -1.34 -4.13
C LYS A 96 19.00 -1.73 -4.05
N HIS A 97 19.88 -0.90 -4.62
CA HIS A 97 21.33 -1.08 -4.58
C HIS A 97 22.00 0.28 -4.36
N GLU A 98 22.81 0.41 -3.31
CA GLU A 98 23.59 1.62 -2.96
C GLU A 98 22.84 2.96 -3.12
N GLY A 99 21.61 3.05 -2.61
CA GLY A 99 20.81 4.28 -2.71
C GLY A 99 20.15 4.51 -4.08
N VAL A 100 20.24 3.54 -4.99
CA VAL A 100 19.57 3.54 -6.31
C VAL A 100 18.45 2.50 -6.31
N ILE A 101 17.29 2.86 -6.87
CA ILE A 101 16.21 1.91 -7.16
C ILE A 101 16.31 1.53 -8.64
N GLN A 102 16.64 0.28 -8.90
CA GLN A 102 16.68 -0.29 -10.24
C GLN A 102 15.37 -0.97 -10.55
N VAL A 103 14.78 -0.67 -11.71
CA VAL A 103 13.61 -1.36 -12.25
C VAL A 103 13.93 -1.98 -13.60
N ASN A 104 13.51 -3.23 -13.77
CA ASN A 104 13.63 -3.94 -15.05
C ASN A 104 12.28 -4.49 -15.47
N LEU A 105 11.85 -4.15 -16.69
CA LEU A 105 10.69 -4.79 -17.32
C LEU A 105 11.08 -6.21 -17.75
N VAL A 106 10.46 -7.21 -17.13
CA VAL A 106 10.67 -8.62 -17.47
C VAL A 106 9.85 -9.00 -18.71
N ASN A 107 8.57 -8.67 -18.68
CA ASN A 107 7.65 -8.86 -19.81
C ASN A 107 6.36 -8.03 -19.64
N SER A 108 5.55 -7.99 -20.69
CA SER A 108 4.21 -7.39 -20.69
C SER A 108 3.20 -8.39 -21.21
N ILE A 109 2.06 -8.49 -20.53
CA ILE A 109 0.97 -9.41 -20.86
C ILE A 109 -0.32 -8.63 -20.99
N GLU A 110 -1.18 -9.02 -21.94
CA GLU A 110 -2.53 -8.50 -22.09
C GLU A 110 -3.56 -9.54 -21.65
N LYS A 111 -4.63 -9.04 -21.06
CA LYS A 111 -5.71 -9.81 -20.45
C LYS A 111 -7.04 -9.15 -20.80
N ASP A 112 -8.01 -9.94 -21.17
CA ASP A 112 -9.39 -9.55 -21.47
C ASP A 112 -10.28 -9.45 -20.22
N THR A 113 -9.69 -9.63 -19.05
CA THR A 113 -10.31 -9.54 -17.73
C THR A 113 -10.04 -8.19 -17.07
N PRO A 114 -10.93 -7.71 -16.19
CA PRO A 114 -10.68 -6.53 -15.37
C PRO A 114 -9.46 -6.68 -14.44
N ILE A 115 -8.84 -5.56 -14.07
CA ILE A 115 -7.73 -5.51 -13.10
C ILE A 115 -8.07 -6.24 -11.79
N SER A 116 -9.30 -6.11 -11.29
CA SER A 116 -9.77 -6.80 -10.07
C SER A 116 -9.64 -8.31 -10.17
N ASP A 117 -9.94 -8.86 -11.34
CA ASP A 117 -9.98 -10.29 -11.58
C ASP A 117 -8.57 -10.83 -11.75
N GLU A 118 -7.73 -10.11 -12.48
CA GLU A 118 -6.30 -10.44 -12.58
C GLU A 118 -5.61 -10.42 -11.22
N ILE A 119 -6.00 -9.50 -10.33
CA ILE A 119 -5.47 -9.45 -8.96
C ILE A 119 -5.94 -10.64 -8.13
N THR A 120 -7.22 -11.01 -8.23
CA THR A 120 -7.78 -12.17 -7.52
C THR A 120 -7.14 -13.49 -8.01
N ASN A 121 -6.84 -13.57 -9.31
CA ASN A 121 -6.30 -14.78 -9.94
C ASN A 121 -4.80 -15.02 -9.67
N GLN A 122 -4.06 -14.03 -9.14
CA GLN A 122 -2.62 -14.17 -8.88
C GLN A 122 -2.32 -15.34 -7.94
N THR A 123 -3.12 -15.52 -6.88
CA THR A 123 -2.93 -16.57 -5.88
C THR A 123 -3.35 -17.95 -6.39
N ILE A 124 -4.31 -18.00 -7.32
CA ILE A 124 -4.84 -19.25 -7.90
C ILE A 124 -3.84 -19.83 -8.90
N LEU A 125 -3.25 -18.99 -9.74
CA LEU A 125 -2.30 -19.42 -10.76
C LEU A 125 -1.02 -19.99 -10.15
N GLU A 126 -0.48 -19.41 -9.07
CA GLU A 126 0.77 -19.92 -8.49
C GLU A 126 0.63 -21.28 -7.81
N LYS A 127 -0.54 -21.57 -7.24
CA LYS A 127 -0.84 -22.92 -6.73
C LYS A 127 -0.93 -23.95 -7.86
N ASN A 128 -1.32 -23.52 -9.06
CA ASN A 128 -1.54 -24.40 -10.22
C ASN A 128 -0.34 -24.43 -11.20
N VAL A 129 0.61 -23.49 -11.13
CA VAL A 129 1.76 -23.34 -12.04
C VAL A 129 2.93 -24.29 -11.71
N TYR A 130 2.81 -25.16 -10.71
CA TYR A 130 3.70 -26.33 -10.62
C TYR A 130 3.66 -27.24 -11.86
N HIS A 131 2.76 -27.02 -12.84
CA HIS A 131 2.67 -27.82 -14.07
C HIS A 131 2.55 -27.09 -15.43
N ALA A 132 2.73 -25.77 -15.56
CA ALA A 132 2.65 -25.14 -16.89
C ALA A 132 3.59 -23.95 -17.09
N ALA A 133 4.35 -23.99 -18.20
CA ALA A 133 5.28 -22.95 -18.62
C ALA A 133 4.57 -21.60 -18.85
N LEU A 134 5.10 -20.54 -18.23
CA LEU A 134 4.64 -19.16 -18.42
C LEU A 134 4.63 -18.79 -19.92
N ALA A 135 3.46 -18.41 -20.43
CA ALA A 135 3.31 -17.89 -21.78
C ALA A 135 4.21 -16.66 -21.98
N LYS A 136 5.05 -16.72 -23.02
CA LYS A 136 6.01 -15.67 -23.39
C LYS A 136 5.28 -14.47 -23.99
N GLY A 137 4.77 -13.56 -23.15
CA GLY A 137 4.33 -12.24 -23.59
C GLY A 137 5.55 -11.37 -23.96
N LYS A 138 5.98 -11.38 -25.22
CA LYS A 138 7.09 -10.54 -25.72
C LYS A 138 6.61 -9.31 -26.49
N GLY A 139 5.45 -8.77 -26.14
CA GLY A 139 4.92 -7.54 -26.75
C GLY A 139 5.48 -6.30 -26.06
N LYS A 140 5.76 -5.24 -26.82
CA LYS A 140 5.88 -3.91 -26.22
C LYS A 140 4.55 -3.57 -25.53
N PRO A 141 4.57 -2.92 -24.36
CA PRO A 141 3.36 -2.49 -23.68
C PRO A 141 2.43 -1.63 -24.56
N LYS A 142 1.11 -1.75 -24.37
CA LYS A 142 0.13 -0.88 -25.03
C LYS A 142 0.04 0.49 -24.34
N PRO A 143 -0.52 1.51 -25.03
CA PRO A 143 -0.67 2.84 -24.44
C PRO A 143 -1.59 2.82 -23.21
N LYS A 144 -1.20 3.57 -22.17
CA LYS A 144 -2.03 3.83 -20.99
C LYS A 144 -2.95 5.03 -21.27
N PRO A 145 -4.29 4.85 -21.38
CA PRO A 145 -5.23 5.95 -21.48
C PRO A 145 -5.26 6.78 -20.19
N LYS A 146 -5.81 7.99 -20.31
CA LYS A 146 -6.07 8.83 -19.14
C LYS A 146 -7.11 8.15 -18.23
N PRO A 147 -6.99 8.30 -16.89
CA PRO A 147 -7.99 7.77 -15.96
C PRO A 147 -9.39 8.31 -16.29
N LYS A 148 -10.37 7.41 -16.46
CA LYS A 148 -11.77 7.74 -16.80
C LYS A 148 -12.70 7.80 -15.58
N GLY A 149 -12.24 7.33 -14.42
CA GLY A 149 -13.09 7.12 -13.26
C GLY A 149 -13.54 8.38 -12.55
N SER A 150 -14.67 8.30 -11.84
CA SER A 150 -15.18 9.44 -11.05
C SER A 150 -14.17 9.85 -9.98
N LYS A 151 -13.89 11.15 -9.90
CA LYS A 151 -13.05 11.74 -8.85
C LYS A 151 -13.86 12.42 -7.73
N THR A 152 -15.18 12.29 -7.74
CA THR A 152 -16.04 12.87 -6.70
C THR A 152 -15.87 12.10 -5.39
N VAL A 153 -15.70 12.83 -4.29
CA VAL A 153 -15.65 12.21 -2.95
C VAL A 153 -17.05 11.74 -2.56
N PRO A 154 -17.27 10.43 -2.31
CA PRO A 154 -18.55 9.95 -1.85
C PRO A 154 -18.77 10.33 -0.38
N THR A 155 -19.98 10.78 -0.07
CA THR A 155 -20.34 11.25 1.28
C THR A 155 -21.46 10.44 1.90
N LYS A 156 -21.36 10.21 3.21
CA LYS A 156 -22.35 9.53 4.03
C LYS A 156 -22.28 10.10 5.44
N THR A 157 -23.41 10.42 6.06
CA THR A 157 -23.46 10.93 7.44
C THR A 157 -22.72 9.99 8.38
N ASN A 158 -21.70 10.50 9.08
CA ASN A 158 -20.81 9.71 9.95
C ASN A 158 -20.09 8.53 9.27
N GLY A 159 -19.97 8.53 7.94
CA GLY A 159 -19.33 7.44 7.19
C GLY A 159 -17.87 7.23 7.59
N GLY A 160 -17.17 8.30 8.00
CA GLY A 160 -15.79 8.25 8.50
C GLY A 160 -15.64 7.53 9.84
N SER A 161 -16.73 7.29 10.57
CA SER A 161 -16.74 6.67 11.90
C SER A 161 -17.52 5.35 11.96
N ASN A 162 -18.13 4.91 10.87
CA ASN A 162 -18.92 3.67 10.88
C ASN A 162 -18.03 2.45 10.66
N LYS A 163 -17.94 1.55 11.65
CA LYS A 163 -17.12 0.34 11.59
C LYS A 163 -17.41 -0.55 10.38
N GLY A 164 -18.68 -0.66 9.96
CA GLY A 164 -19.07 -1.50 8.82
C GLY A 164 -18.60 -0.99 7.45
N ASP A 165 -18.11 0.25 7.37
CA ASP A 165 -17.63 0.82 6.12
C ASP A 165 -16.13 0.52 5.87
N PHE A 166 -15.40 0.06 6.90
CA PHE A 166 -13.98 -0.27 6.83
C PHE A 166 -13.75 -1.73 6.45
N ILE A 167 -12.64 -1.99 5.77
CA ILE A 167 -12.30 -3.34 5.29
C ILE A 167 -12.13 -4.37 6.42
N ASN A 168 -11.65 -3.93 7.59
CA ASN A 168 -11.50 -4.74 8.80
C ASN A 168 -11.34 -3.84 10.03
N SER A 169 -11.25 -4.46 11.22
CA SER A 169 -11.03 -3.75 12.49
C SER A 169 -9.69 -3.00 12.51
N HIS A 170 -8.63 -3.54 11.89
CA HIS A 170 -7.32 -2.89 11.85
C HIS A 170 -7.39 -1.51 11.19
N ALA A 171 -8.01 -1.42 10.01
CA ALA A 171 -8.23 -0.16 9.31
C ALA A 171 -9.13 0.79 10.11
N TYR A 172 -10.20 0.27 10.72
CA TYR A 172 -11.12 1.06 11.53
C TYR A 172 -10.45 1.69 12.75
N ASP A 173 -9.74 0.91 13.55
CA ASP A 173 -9.14 1.38 14.81
C ASP A 173 -8.06 2.44 14.58
N ARG A 174 -7.38 2.33 13.43
CA ARG A 174 -6.31 3.21 13.03
C ARG A 174 -6.81 4.49 12.34
N HIS A 175 -7.76 4.39 11.41
CA HIS A 175 -8.08 5.46 10.45
C HIS A 175 -9.49 6.06 10.55
N LYS A 176 -10.35 5.57 11.44
CA LYS A 176 -11.66 6.22 11.66
C LYS A 176 -11.53 7.68 12.07
N TYR A 177 -12.53 8.48 11.69
CA TYR A 177 -12.74 9.79 12.25
C TYR A 177 -13.05 9.67 13.75
N ASP A 178 -12.25 10.37 14.55
CA ASP A 178 -12.38 10.49 15.99
C ASP A 178 -11.97 11.89 16.42
N ALA A 179 -12.97 12.71 16.78
CA ALA A 179 -12.78 14.10 17.19
C ALA A 179 -11.90 14.27 18.44
N SER A 180 -11.74 13.22 19.26
CA SER A 180 -10.90 13.26 20.46
C SER A 180 -9.40 13.08 20.16
N ARG A 181 -9.05 12.72 18.93
CA ARG A 181 -7.67 12.40 18.54
C ARG A 181 -7.27 13.21 17.32
N LYS A 182 -6.09 13.82 17.39
CA LYS A 182 -5.50 14.52 16.25
C LYS A 182 -5.06 13.54 15.17
N SER A 183 -5.26 13.87 13.90
CA SER A 183 -4.71 13.08 12.81
C SER A 183 -3.23 13.38 12.56
N THR A 184 -2.46 12.39 12.12
CA THR A 184 -1.01 12.52 11.90
C THR A 184 -0.59 11.77 10.64
N LYS A 185 0.61 12.05 10.10
CA LYS A 185 1.15 11.39 8.90
C LYS A 185 1.12 9.85 9.00
N ASN A 186 1.44 9.30 10.17
CA ASN A 186 1.50 7.85 10.40
C ASN A 186 0.14 7.23 10.82
N ARG A 187 -0.87 8.07 11.02
CA ARG A 187 -2.20 7.71 11.49
C ARG A 187 -3.24 8.71 10.98
N THR A 188 -3.38 8.75 9.66
CA THR A 188 -4.36 9.59 8.98
C THR A 188 -5.77 9.13 9.33
N GLN A 189 -6.70 10.07 9.41
CA GLN A 189 -8.11 9.81 9.71
C GLN A 189 -8.97 10.26 8.54
N TYR A 190 -10.04 9.52 8.24
CA TYR A 190 -11.04 9.98 7.28
C TYR A 190 -11.77 11.24 7.79
N GLY A 191 -12.32 12.03 6.87
CA GLY A 191 -13.28 13.07 7.22
C GLY A 191 -14.58 12.47 7.79
N LYS A 192 -15.22 13.17 8.73
CA LYS A 192 -16.42 12.69 9.44
C LYS A 192 -17.50 12.09 8.51
N ASN A 193 -17.77 12.76 7.40
CA ASN A 193 -18.87 12.42 6.48
C ASN A 193 -18.40 11.76 5.18
N VAL A 194 -17.18 11.23 5.13
CA VAL A 194 -16.69 10.48 3.96
C VAL A 194 -17.30 9.09 3.97
N ASP A 195 -17.87 8.65 2.86
CA ASP A 195 -18.35 7.28 2.70
C ASP A 195 -17.16 6.35 2.43
N VAL A 196 -16.56 5.84 3.51
CA VAL A 196 -15.33 5.04 3.48
C VAL A 196 -15.48 3.75 2.65
N LYS A 197 -16.70 3.19 2.61
CA LYS A 197 -16.99 1.98 1.82
C LYS A 197 -16.97 2.30 0.33
N LYS A 198 -17.74 3.29 -0.11
CA LYS A 198 -17.78 3.70 -1.53
C LYS A 198 -16.43 4.22 -2.00
N LEU A 199 -15.68 4.90 -1.12
CA LEU A 199 -14.33 5.37 -1.41
C LEU A 199 -13.39 4.20 -1.72
N ARG A 200 -13.43 3.13 -0.90
CA ARG A 200 -12.68 1.88 -1.15
C ARG A 200 -13.11 1.24 -2.47
N GLU A 201 -14.40 1.04 -2.67
CA GLU A 201 -14.94 0.40 -3.88
C GLU A 201 -14.50 1.15 -5.14
N SER A 202 -14.63 2.48 -5.16
CA SER A 202 -14.16 3.32 -6.27
C SER A 202 -12.65 3.22 -6.49
N THR A 203 -11.87 3.16 -5.42
CA THR A 203 -10.40 3.03 -5.49
C THR A 203 -9.95 1.69 -6.06
N MET A 204 -10.66 0.61 -5.73
CA MET A 204 -10.32 -0.73 -6.22
C MET A 204 -10.82 -0.98 -7.65
N ASN A 205 -11.98 -0.44 -8.02
CA ASN A 205 -12.60 -0.66 -9.33
C ASN A 205 -12.00 0.24 -10.42
N GLU A 206 -11.66 1.48 -10.09
CA GLU A 206 -11.12 2.46 -11.04
C GLU A 206 -9.88 3.17 -10.45
N PRO A 207 -8.81 2.40 -10.13
CA PRO A 207 -7.58 2.97 -9.60
C PRO A 207 -6.87 3.86 -10.61
N ASP A 208 -6.21 4.92 -10.14
CA ASP A 208 -5.23 5.67 -10.95
C ASP A 208 -3.91 4.88 -11.06
N GLN A 209 -3.61 4.09 -10.02
CA GLN A 209 -2.50 3.14 -9.99
C GLN A 209 -2.91 1.85 -9.26
N ALA A 210 -2.55 0.71 -9.83
CA ALA A 210 -2.67 -0.59 -9.18
C ALA A 210 -1.43 -1.42 -9.42
N TRP A 211 -0.88 -2.03 -8.36
CA TRP A 211 0.24 -2.95 -8.48
C TRP A 211 0.21 -3.99 -7.37
N SER A 212 0.79 -5.14 -7.65
CA SER A 212 1.07 -6.17 -6.66
C SER A 212 2.57 -6.33 -6.53
N ALA A 213 3.04 -6.58 -5.31
CA ALA A 213 4.45 -6.86 -5.08
C ALA A 213 4.64 -7.97 -4.05
N ARG A 214 5.79 -8.63 -4.13
CA ARG A 214 6.23 -9.61 -3.15
C ARG A 214 7.74 -9.77 -3.13
N ASP A 215 8.23 -10.26 -2.01
CA ASP A 215 9.50 -10.97 -1.96
C ASP A 215 9.40 -12.26 -2.81
N LYS A 216 10.51 -12.71 -3.38
CA LYS A 216 10.54 -13.92 -4.22
C LYS A 216 9.91 -15.12 -3.49
N GLY A 217 8.82 -15.67 -4.05
CA GLY A 217 8.08 -16.79 -3.48
C GLY A 217 7.20 -16.46 -2.27
N GLY A 218 7.16 -15.21 -1.84
CA GLY A 218 6.27 -14.72 -0.79
C GLY A 218 4.83 -14.47 -1.28
N PRO A 219 3.92 -14.09 -0.35
CA PRO A 219 2.56 -13.73 -0.70
C PRO A 219 2.52 -12.40 -1.47
N TRP A 220 1.59 -12.28 -2.40
CA TRP A 220 1.32 -10.99 -3.05
C TRP A 220 0.67 -10.01 -2.07
N ARG A 221 1.11 -8.77 -2.14
CA ARG A 221 0.41 -7.62 -1.56
C ARG A 221 0.02 -6.69 -2.67
N THR A 222 -1.26 -6.36 -2.74
CA THR A 222 -1.80 -5.53 -3.80
C THR A 222 -2.18 -4.15 -3.28
N PHE A 223 -1.77 -3.13 -4.00
CA PHE A 223 -1.93 -1.73 -3.67
C PHE A 223 -2.79 -1.08 -4.74
N TYR A 224 -3.75 -0.26 -4.30
CA TYR A 224 -4.58 0.56 -5.16
C TYR A 224 -4.51 2.01 -4.68
N ARG A 225 -4.26 2.94 -5.59
CA ARG A 225 -4.33 4.38 -5.34
C ARG A 225 -5.38 5.02 -6.22
N LYS A 226 -6.09 5.98 -5.63
CA LYS A 226 -6.96 6.90 -6.36
C LYS A 226 -6.89 8.31 -5.78
N GLU A 227 -6.90 9.30 -6.65
CA GLU A 227 -6.99 10.72 -6.33
C GLU A 227 -8.42 11.24 -6.56
N PHE A 228 -8.91 12.01 -5.60
CA PHE A 228 -10.23 12.64 -5.61
C PHE A 228 -10.13 14.16 -5.79
N ASN A 229 -11.24 14.80 -6.16
CA ASN A 229 -11.27 16.24 -6.42
C ASN A 229 -11.33 17.11 -5.15
N SER A 230 -11.52 16.50 -3.97
CA SER A 230 -11.62 17.22 -2.71
C SER A 230 -11.08 16.39 -1.54
N ASN A 231 -10.86 17.07 -0.42
CA ASN A 231 -10.26 16.46 0.77
C ASN A 231 -11.10 15.30 1.31
N ILE A 232 -10.46 14.15 1.51
CA ILE A 232 -11.06 12.93 2.08
C ILE A 232 -10.68 12.69 3.55
N SER A 233 -9.82 13.54 4.11
CA SER A 233 -9.28 13.42 5.47
C SER A 233 -9.76 14.54 6.39
N THR A 234 -9.34 14.50 7.64
CA THR A 234 -9.49 15.62 8.59
C THR A 234 -8.63 16.82 8.16
N GLY A 235 -8.89 17.99 8.77
CA GLY A 235 -8.11 19.20 8.51
C GLY A 235 -6.65 19.13 9.00
N ASP A 236 -6.31 18.19 9.88
CA ASP A 236 -4.94 18.00 10.38
C ASP A 236 -4.02 17.38 9.31
N THR A 237 -4.56 16.47 8.50
CA THR A 237 -3.83 15.73 7.45
C THR A 237 -4.58 15.78 6.13
N PRO A 238 -4.86 16.99 5.59
CA PRO A 238 -5.69 17.12 4.40
C PRO A 238 -5.04 16.42 3.22
N THR A 239 -5.80 15.55 2.56
CA THR A 239 -5.34 14.83 1.37
C THR A 239 -6.50 14.48 0.47
N VAL A 240 -6.21 14.40 -0.82
CA VAL A 240 -7.10 13.93 -1.87
C VAL A 240 -6.79 12.49 -2.30
N HIS A 241 -5.72 11.90 -1.79
CA HIS A 241 -5.27 10.57 -2.20
C HIS A 241 -5.77 9.51 -1.23
N HIS A 242 -6.36 8.45 -1.77
CA HIS A 242 -6.77 7.27 -1.03
C HIS A 242 -5.89 6.07 -1.40
N ARG A 243 -5.53 5.26 -0.40
CA ARG A 243 -4.77 4.03 -0.58
C ARG A 243 -5.55 2.86 0.00
N VAL A 244 -5.62 1.77 -0.77
CA VAL A 244 -6.09 0.46 -0.30
C VAL A 244 -4.95 -0.54 -0.48
N ILE A 245 -4.71 -1.35 0.54
CA ILE A 245 -3.73 -2.43 0.51
C ILE A 245 -4.45 -3.72 0.86
N ILE A 246 -4.41 -4.69 -0.06
CA ILE A 246 -4.96 -6.03 0.11
C ILE A 246 -3.80 -6.98 0.32
N ASN A 247 -3.77 -7.62 1.49
CA ASN A 247 -2.87 -8.73 1.75
C ASN A 247 -3.58 -10.02 1.36
N THR A 248 -3.09 -10.71 0.34
CA THR A 248 -3.77 -11.90 -0.21
C THR A 248 -3.67 -13.13 0.68
N GLU A 249 -2.71 -13.16 1.61
CA GLU A 249 -2.53 -14.27 2.56
C GLU A 249 -3.30 -14.04 3.86
N ASP A 250 -3.28 -12.80 4.37
CA ASP A 250 -3.88 -12.44 5.66
C ASP A 250 -4.74 -11.19 5.53
N SER A 251 -6.04 -11.38 5.32
CA SER A 251 -7.01 -10.30 5.14
C SER A 251 -7.16 -9.40 6.39
N SER A 252 -6.74 -9.87 7.57
CA SER A 252 -6.72 -9.04 8.79
C SER A 252 -5.66 -7.94 8.73
N LYS A 253 -4.64 -8.10 7.87
CA LYS A 253 -3.58 -7.12 7.60
C LYS A 253 -3.88 -6.22 6.40
N SER A 254 -4.99 -6.44 5.70
CA SER A 254 -5.47 -5.48 4.71
C SER A 254 -5.77 -4.14 5.37
N THR A 255 -5.59 -3.04 4.66
CA THR A 255 -5.87 -1.71 5.21
C THR A 255 -6.37 -0.77 4.12
N GLN A 256 -6.98 0.32 4.56
CA GLN A 256 -7.38 1.43 3.71
C GLN A 256 -7.25 2.72 4.48
N PHE A 257 -6.68 3.76 3.85
CA PHE A 257 -6.44 5.03 4.53
C PHE A 257 -6.33 6.22 3.57
N PRO A 258 -6.60 7.45 4.06
CA PRO A 258 -6.17 8.66 3.38
C PRO A 258 -4.64 8.72 3.34
N LEU A 259 -4.05 8.77 2.16
CA LEU A 259 -2.61 8.81 1.95
C LEU A 259 -2.13 10.27 1.99
N TYR A 260 -1.40 10.63 3.04
CA TYR A 260 -0.90 12.00 3.23
C TYR A 260 0.57 12.09 2.82
N LEU A 261 0.84 12.82 1.74
CA LEU A 261 2.15 12.86 1.06
C LEU A 261 3.06 14.04 1.46
N LYS A 262 2.80 14.74 2.57
CA LYS A 262 3.67 15.84 3.02
C LYS A 262 5.00 15.35 3.58
#